data_AF-A0A0T6B4X4-F1
#
_entry.id   AF-A0A0T6B4X4-F1
#
_cell.length_a   1.000
_cell.length_b   1.000
_cell.length_c   1.000
_cell.angle_alpha   90.00
_cell.angle_beta   90.00
_cell.angle_gamma   90.00
#
_symmetry.space_group_name_H-M   'P 1'
#
loop_
_entity.id
_entity.type
_entity.pdbx_description
1 polymer ?
#
loop_
_entity_poly.entity_id
_entity_poly.type
_entity_poly.pdbx_seq_one_letter_code
_entity_poly.pdbx_strand_id
1 'polypeptide(L)'
;MSDADSDDERKPIVIRNTTDLQRLKLEKLMKNPEKPIIIPEKPKEKGMPVVPDFVRNVMGSSAGAGSGEFHVYRHLRRKEYARQKYMKEKGERERLEQDYHNKLEDNKRKAEEKTAKKRAKRLKKKKQQKNKKPKLSNSSSLVSESDESDEEIEEEESGDKEDETISSKLS
;
A
#
# COMPACT_ATOMS: atom_id res chain seq x y z
N MET A 1 -30.24 48.83 -20.18
CA MET A 1 -31.07 47.65 -19.87
C MET A 1 -30.56 47.06 -18.57
N SER A 2 -31.50 46.66 -17.73
CA SER A 2 -31.38 46.27 -16.33
C SER A 2 -30.71 44.90 -16.13
N ASP A 3 -29.54 44.87 -15.47
CA ASP A 3 -29.08 43.67 -14.79
C ASP A 3 -29.57 43.75 -13.35
N ALA A 4 -30.61 42.97 -13.08
CA ALA A 4 -31.16 42.81 -11.74
C ALA A 4 -30.16 42.00 -10.91
N ASP A 5 -29.54 42.67 -9.93
CA ASP A 5 -28.96 42.02 -8.76
C ASP A 5 -30.06 41.24 -8.04
N SER A 6 -30.26 39.98 -8.43
CA SER A 6 -31.01 39.00 -7.64
C SER A 6 -30.07 38.52 -6.54
N ASP A 7 -30.02 39.28 -5.45
CA ASP A 7 -29.56 38.83 -4.14
C ASP A 7 -30.50 37.71 -3.66
N ASP A 8 -30.31 36.51 -4.22
CA ASP A 8 -30.88 35.28 -3.68
C ASP A 8 -30.22 35.03 -2.33
N GLU A 9 -30.94 35.39 -1.27
CA GLU A 9 -30.60 35.10 0.12
C GLU A 9 -30.11 33.65 0.26
N ARG A 10 -28.79 33.48 0.39
CA ARG A 10 -28.17 32.15 0.46
C ARG A 10 -28.52 31.50 1.79
N LYS A 11 -29.64 30.79 1.81
CA LYS A 11 -30.04 29.94 2.93
C LYS A 11 -28.87 29.02 3.31
N PRO A 12 -28.54 28.85 4.61
CA PRO A 12 -27.41 28.04 5.02
C PRO A 12 -27.61 26.60 4.53
N ILE A 13 -26.71 26.13 3.66
CA ILE A 13 -26.80 24.77 3.11
C ILE A 13 -26.35 23.78 4.18
N VAL A 14 -27.32 23.07 4.74
CA VAL A 14 -27.08 21.98 5.69
C VAL A 14 -26.76 20.72 4.91
N ILE A 15 -25.56 20.22 5.08
CA ILE A 15 -25.12 18.94 4.52
C ILE A 15 -25.77 17.80 5.32
N ARG A 16 -26.49 16.90 4.64
CA ARG A 16 -27.07 15.71 5.28
C ARG A 16 -26.36 14.44 4.82
N ASN A 17 -26.06 14.34 3.52
CA ASN A 17 -25.45 13.17 2.90
C ASN A 17 -24.06 13.46 2.28
N THR A 18 -23.30 12.40 2.01
CA THR A 18 -22.00 12.48 1.30
C THR A 18 -22.14 13.08 -0.11
N THR A 19 -23.28 12.83 -0.75
CA THR A 19 -23.66 13.42 -2.04
C THR A 19 -23.77 14.93 -1.96
N ASP A 20 -24.29 15.48 -0.86
CA ASP A 20 -24.47 16.92 -0.68
C ASP A 20 -23.11 17.62 -0.53
N LEU A 21 -22.15 16.98 0.16
CA LEU A 21 -20.76 17.46 0.24
C LEU A 21 -20.10 17.51 -1.14
N GLN A 22 -20.30 16.47 -1.95
CA GLN A 22 -19.73 16.40 -3.29
C GLN A 22 -20.36 17.43 -4.21
N ARG A 23 -21.70 17.58 -4.16
CA ARG A 23 -22.44 18.61 -4.89
C ARG A 23 -21.93 20.00 -4.58
N LEU A 24 -21.76 20.35 -3.30
CA LEU A 24 -21.20 21.64 -2.88
C LEU A 24 -19.77 21.88 -3.39
N LYS A 25 -18.92 20.85 -3.37
CA LYS A 25 -17.56 20.93 -3.93
C LYS A 25 -17.60 21.12 -5.44
N LEU A 26 -18.46 20.40 -6.14
CA LEU A 26 -18.64 20.53 -7.60
C LEU A 26 -19.17 21.91 -7.96
N GLU A 27 -20.23 22.40 -7.31
CA GLU A 27 -20.74 23.76 -7.51
C GLU A 27 -19.65 24.82 -7.27
N LYS A 28 -18.78 24.62 -6.28
CA LYS A 28 -17.64 25.51 -6.03
C LYS A 28 -16.58 25.47 -7.14
N LEU A 29 -16.30 24.29 -7.70
CA LEU A 29 -15.35 24.13 -8.80
C LEU A 29 -15.91 24.68 -10.12
N MET A 30 -17.19 24.43 -10.41
CA MET A 30 -17.85 24.87 -11.65
C MET A 30 -18.18 26.37 -11.69
N LYS A 31 -18.18 27.07 -10.54
CA LYS A 31 -18.29 28.54 -10.50
C LYS A 31 -17.16 29.25 -11.26
N ASN A 32 -15.98 28.63 -11.37
CA ASN A 32 -14.83 29.19 -12.08
C ASN A 32 -14.11 28.08 -12.88
N PRO A 33 -14.62 27.70 -14.06
CA PRO A 33 -14.08 26.57 -14.83
C PRO A 33 -12.68 26.85 -15.42
N GLU A 34 -12.36 28.12 -15.69
CA GLU A 34 -11.06 28.54 -16.26
C GLU A 34 -9.91 28.52 -15.23
N LYS A 35 -10.22 28.38 -13.93
CA LYS A 35 -9.18 28.37 -12.89
C LYS A 35 -8.54 26.97 -12.81
N PRO A 36 -7.22 26.83 -13.05
CA PRO A 36 -6.56 25.54 -12.92
C PRO A 36 -6.63 25.04 -11.47
N ILE A 37 -7.04 23.78 -11.31
CA ILE A 37 -7.13 23.11 -10.01
C ILE A 37 -5.78 22.45 -9.72
N ILE A 38 -5.13 22.84 -8.63
CA ILE A 38 -3.89 22.22 -8.17
C ILE A 38 -4.26 21.02 -7.30
N ILE A 39 -4.02 19.81 -7.81
CA ILE A 39 -4.13 18.59 -7.02
C ILE A 39 -2.89 18.56 -6.09
N PRO A 40 -3.07 18.47 -4.76
CA PRO A 40 -1.94 18.43 -3.85
C PRO A 40 -1.11 17.18 -4.12
N GLU A 41 0.20 17.36 -4.27
CA GLU A 41 1.14 16.25 -4.32
C GLU A 41 1.16 15.51 -2.99
N LYS A 42 1.55 14.22 -3.03
CA LYS A 42 1.71 13.43 -1.80
C LYS A 42 2.69 14.13 -0.86
N PRO A 43 2.40 14.19 0.45
CA PRO A 43 3.30 14.82 1.41
C PRO A 43 4.66 14.12 1.36
N LYS A 44 5.73 14.90 1.22
CA LYS A 44 7.09 14.38 1.27
C LYS A 44 7.35 13.79 2.65
N GLU A 45 8.04 12.66 2.69
CA GLU A 45 8.47 12.08 3.96
C GLU A 45 9.34 13.09 4.71
N LYS A 46 9.14 13.17 6.03
CA LYS A 46 9.97 14.04 6.89
C LYS A 46 11.39 13.49 6.86
N GLY A 47 12.28 14.15 6.12
CA GLY A 47 13.68 13.80 6.03
C GLY A 47 14.46 14.12 7.31
N MET A 48 15.66 13.55 7.40
CA MET A 48 16.64 13.94 8.41
C MET A 48 17.01 15.42 8.24
N PRO A 49 17.13 16.20 9.34
CA PRO A 49 17.65 17.56 9.24
C PRO A 49 19.07 17.52 8.67
N VAL A 50 19.29 18.25 7.57
CA VAL A 50 20.61 18.37 6.95
C VAL A 50 21.54 19.11 7.92
N VAL A 51 22.73 18.54 8.15
CA VAL A 51 23.77 19.17 8.96
C VAL A 51 24.50 20.19 8.08
N PRO A 52 24.65 21.45 8.52
CA PRO A 52 25.44 22.44 7.76
C PRO A 52 26.91 22.03 7.67
N ASP A 53 27.52 22.21 6.50
CA ASP A 53 28.93 21.84 6.27
C ASP A 53 29.92 22.67 7.10
N PHE A 54 29.61 23.94 7.32
CA PHE A 54 30.49 24.86 8.05
C PHE A 54 29.76 25.54 9.20
N VAL A 55 30.33 25.40 10.40
CA VAL A 55 29.93 26.16 11.58
C VAL A 55 30.89 27.36 11.69
N ARG A 56 30.36 28.57 11.51
CA ARG A 56 31.18 29.81 11.51
C ARG A 56 31.54 30.31 12.90
N ASN A 57 30.77 29.95 13.92
CA ASN A 57 30.83 30.54 15.25
C ASN A 57 31.46 29.57 16.27
N VAL A 58 32.55 28.90 15.90
CA VAL A 58 33.25 27.96 16.79
C VAL A 58 34.21 28.75 17.67
N MET A 59 33.99 28.67 18.99
CA MET A 59 34.91 29.23 19.97
C MET A 59 36.12 28.31 20.14
N GLY A 60 37.30 28.87 20.47
CA GLY A 60 38.55 28.10 20.57
C GLY A 60 38.48 26.92 21.54
N SER A 61 39.23 25.85 21.28
CA SER A 61 39.12 24.58 22.02
C SER A 61 39.45 24.67 23.51
N SER A 62 40.22 25.68 23.93
CA SER A 62 40.57 25.95 25.33
C SER A 62 39.71 27.02 25.98
N ALA A 63 38.72 27.58 25.27
CA ALA A 63 37.83 28.58 25.83
C ALA A 63 36.85 27.95 26.83
N GLY A 64 36.50 28.68 27.89
CA GLY A 64 35.53 28.22 28.89
C GLY A 64 34.10 28.14 28.35
N ALA A 65 33.20 27.50 29.10
CA ALA A 65 31.79 27.40 28.73
C ALA A 65 31.12 28.78 28.74
N GLY A 66 30.61 29.22 27.58
CA GLY A 66 29.83 30.45 27.45
C GLY A 66 28.38 30.28 27.91
N SER A 67 27.68 31.40 28.14
CA SER A 67 26.27 31.40 28.56
C SER A 67 25.30 30.77 27.54
N GLY A 68 25.67 30.80 26.25
CA GLY A 68 24.88 30.19 25.17
C GLY A 68 25.14 28.71 24.92
N GLU A 69 26.21 28.14 25.49
CA GLU A 69 26.68 26.77 25.16
C GLU A 69 25.65 25.71 25.56
N PHE A 70 24.95 25.93 26.69
CA PHE A 70 23.86 25.05 27.12
C PHE A 70 22.75 24.93 26.07
N HIS A 71 22.36 26.05 25.44
CA HIS A 71 21.32 26.03 24.43
C HIS A 71 21.80 25.36 23.14
N VAL A 72 23.06 25.57 22.75
CA VAL A 72 23.68 24.88 21.61
C VAL A 72 23.62 23.37 21.81
N TYR A 73 24.12 22.85 22.94
CA TYR A 73 24.04 21.42 23.27
C TYR A 73 22.61 20.90 23.29
N ARG A 74 21.67 21.63 23.92
CA ARG A 74 20.26 21.26 23.96
C ARG A 74 19.65 21.12 22.56
N HIS A 75 19.94 22.04 21.64
CA HIS A 75 19.45 21.96 20.27
C HIS A 75 20.11 20.83 19.49
N LEU A 76 21.42 20.65 19.64
CA LEU A 76 22.18 19.58 19.00
C LEU A 76 21.67 18.20 19.46
N ARG A 77 21.48 17.99 20.76
CA ARG A 77 20.98 16.74 21.34
C ARG A 77 19.58 16.40 20.83
N ARG A 78 18.67 17.38 20.74
CA ARG A 78 17.34 17.14 20.16
C ARG A 78 17.41 16.75 18.69
N LYS A 79 18.27 17.42 17.91
CA LYS A 79 18.49 17.08 16.50
C LYS A 79 19.04 15.65 16.37
N GLU A 80 20.02 15.29 17.18
CA GLU A 80 20.63 13.96 17.16
C GLU A 80 19.66 12.86 17.61
N TYR A 81 18.82 13.10 18.62
CA TYR A 81 17.80 12.14 19.03
C TYR A 81 16.71 11.96 17.99
N ALA A 82 16.24 13.06 17.37
CA ALA A 82 15.32 12.97 16.24
C ALA A 82 15.95 12.20 15.07
N ARG A 83 17.24 12.41 14.81
CA ARG A 83 18.02 11.72 13.78
C ARG A 83 18.10 10.21 14.04
N GLN A 84 18.49 9.82 15.25
CA GLN A 84 18.61 8.41 15.64
C GLN A 84 17.26 7.72 15.65
N LYS A 85 16.21 8.38 16.15
CA LYS A 85 14.84 7.87 16.12
C LYS A 85 14.36 7.62 14.69
N TYR A 86 14.54 8.59 13.80
CA TYR A 86 14.19 8.44 12.39
C TYR A 86 14.92 7.28 11.72
N MET A 87 16.23 7.13 11.97
CA MET A 87 17.03 6.04 11.39
C MET A 87 16.56 4.66 11.89
N LYS A 88 16.24 4.54 13.18
CA LYS A 88 15.69 3.30 13.75
C LYS A 88 14.31 2.98 13.16
N GLU A 89 13.39 3.95 13.15
CA GLU A 89 12.03 3.77 12.62
C GLU A 89 12.04 3.42 11.12
N LYS A 90 12.93 4.06 10.35
CA LYS A 90 13.09 3.76 8.93
C LYS A 90 13.63 2.34 8.72
N GLY A 91 14.64 1.94 9.48
CA GLY A 91 15.21 0.58 9.40
C GLY A 91 14.17 -0.50 9.74
N GLU A 92 13.39 -0.31 10.81
CA GLU A 92 12.32 -1.25 11.16
C GLU A 92 11.22 -1.29 10.08
N ARG A 93 10.81 -0.14 9.54
CA ARG A 93 9.82 -0.09 8.45
C ARG A 93 10.31 -0.83 7.20
N GLU A 94 11.55 -0.57 6.79
CA GLU A 94 12.13 -1.19 5.61
C GLU A 94 12.25 -2.71 5.78
N ARG A 95 12.65 -3.19 6.96
CA ARG A 95 12.69 -4.62 7.27
C ARG A 95 11.31 -5.26 7.14
N LEU A 96 10.30 -4.66 7.78
CA LEU A 96 8.92 -5.15 7.74
C LEU A 96 8.34 -5.15 6.31
N GLU A 97 8.66 -4.13 5.51
CA GLU A 97 8.23 -4.03 4.12
C GLU A 97 8.88 -5.11 3.24
N GLN A 98 10.18 -5.36 3.43
CA GLN A 98 10.89 -6.45 2.75
C GLN A 98 10.30 -7.82 3.14
N ASP A 99 10.10 -8.07 4.42
CA ASP A 99 9.49 -9.31 4.93
C ASP A 99 8.09 -9.52 4.34
N TYR A 100 7.28 -8.46 4.28
CA TYR A 100 5.95 -8.50 3.69
C TYR A 100 5.98 -8.78 2.18
N HIS A 101 6.90 -8.14 1.45
CA HIS A 101 7.04 -8.36 0.01
C HIS A 101 7.46 -9.80 -0.29
N ASN A 102 8.44 -10.32 0.44
CA ASN A 102 8.89 -11.70 0.31
C ASN A 102 7.74 -12.69 0.56
N LYS A 103 6.96 -12.48 1.62
CA LYS A 103 5.76 -13.29 1.92
C LYS A 103 4.73 -13.25 0.78
N LEU A 104 4.48 -12.07 0.19
CA LEU A 104 3.57 -11.94 -0.95
C LEU A 104 4.06 -12.69 -2.19
N GLU A 105 5.36 -12.61 -2.50
CA GLU A 105 5.96 -13.30 -3.63
C GLU A 105 5.93 -14.82 -3.45
N ASP A 106 6.27 -15.30 -2.25
CA ASP A 106 6.20 -16.73 -1.93
C ASP A 106 4.78 -17.28 -2.06
N ASN A 107 3.78 -16.53 -1.57
CA ASN A 107 2.37 -16.90 -1.70
C ASN A 107 1.91 -16.92 -3.17
N LYS A 108 2.32 -15.93 -3.96
CA LYS A 108 2.06 -15.93 -5.41
C LYS A 108 2.71 -17.13 -6.09
N ARG A 109 3.98 -17.43 -5.80
CA ARG A 109 4.69 -18.58 -6.38
C ARG A 109 4.00 -19.89 -6.02
N LYS A 110 3.66 -20.10 -4.75
CA LYS A 110 2.94 -21.31 -4.29
C LYS A 110 1.58 -21.45 -4.99
N ALA A 111 0.83 -20.37 -5.15
CA ALA A 111 -0.44 -20.37 -5.88
C ALA A 111 -0.24 -20.68 -7.38
N GLU A 112 0.76 -20.08 -8.02
CA GLU A 112 1.12 -20.33 -9.42
C GLU A 112 1.56 -21.77 -9.65
N GLU A 113 2.36 -22.36 -8.76
CA GLU A 113 2.75 -23.77 -8.84
C GLU A 113 1.55 -24.71 -8.72
N LYS A 114 0.67 -24.48 -7.73
CA LYS A 114 -0.57 -25.26 -7.55
C LYS A 114 -1.47 -25.15 -8.79
N THR A 115 -1.67 -23.93 -9.31
CA THR A 115 -2.50 -23.72 -10.50
C THR A 115 -1.85 -24.27 -11.79
N ALA A 116 -0.53 -24.18 -11.95
CA ALA A 116 0.20 -24.73 -13.08
C ALA A 116 0.15 -26.27 -13.10
N LYS A 117 0.35 -26.93 -11.94
CA LYS A 117 0.19 -28.38 -11.80
C LYS A 117 -1.22 -28.81 -12.22
N LYS A 118 -2.27 -28.18 -11.68
CA LYS A 118 -3.67 -28.46 -12.04
C LYS A 118 -3.97 -28.18 -13.52
N ARG A 119 -3.46 -27.08 -14.06
CA ARG A 119 -3.60 -26.71 -15.48
C ARG A 119 -2.93 -27.73 -16.41
N ALA A 120 -1.73 -28.21 -16.06
CA ALA A 120 -1.01 -29.22 -16.81
C ALA A 120 -1.77 -30.56 -16.84
N LYS A 121 -2.30 -31.01 -15.69
CA LYS A 121 -3.19 -32.20 -15.62
C LYS A 121 -4.39 -32.07 -16.57
N ARG A 122 -5.10 -30.93 -16.52
CA ARG A 122 -6.26 -30.66 -17.41
C ARG A 122 -5.89 -30.62 -18.89
N LEU A 123 -4.75 -30.01 -19.24
CA LEU A 123 -4.27 -29.97 -20.63
C LEU A 123 -3.89 -31.36 -21.15
N LYS A 124 -3.23 -32.20 -20.33
CA LYS A 124 -2.95 -33.59 -20.68
C LYS A 124 -4.23 -34.38 -20.92
N LYS A 125 -5.23 -34.30 -20.03
CA LYS A 125 -6.55 -34.94 -20.20
C LYS A 125 -7.26 -34.45 -21.47
N LYS A 126 -7.26 -33.14 -21.74
CA LYS A 126 -7.82 -32.56 -22.98
C LYS A 126 -7.10 -33.06 -24.24
N LYS A 127 -5.77 -33.20 -24.22
CA LYS A 127 -5.00 -33.73 -25.35
C LYS A 127 -5.31 -35.21 -25.59
N GLN A 128 -5.39 -36.01 -24.54
CA GLN A 128 -5.78 -37.43 -24.63
C GLN A 128 -7.20 -37.59 -25.18
N GLN A 129 -8.18 -36.82 -24.69
CA GLN A 129 -9.55 -36.84 -25.21
C GLN A 129 -9.63 -36.41 -26.68
N LYS A 130 -8.84 -35.41 -27.11
CA LYS A 130 -8.77 -35.03 -28.53
C LYS A 130 -8.17 -36.13 -29.41
N ASN A 131 -7.16 -36.85 -28.92
CA ASN A 131 -6.56 -37.96 -29.65
C ASN A 131 -7.45 -39.22 -29.67
N LYS A 132 -8.29 -39.41 -28.64
CA LYS A 132 -9.26 -40.52 -28.54
C LYS A 132 -10.56 -40.26 -29.30
N LYS A 133 -10.85 -39.02 -29.72
CA LYS A 133 -11.94 -38.74 -30.65
C LYS A 133 -11.51 -39.21 -32.05
N PRO A 134 -12.11 -40.28 -32.61
CA PRO A 134 -11.94 -40.57 -34.01
C PRO A 134 -12.49 -39.38 -34.80
N LYS A 135 -11.93 -39.11 -35.98
CA LYS A 135 -12.61 -38.31 -36.99
C LYS A 135 -13.90 -39.05 -37.38
N LEU A 136 -14.97 -38.87 -36.61
CA LEU A 136 -16.29 -39.35 -36.98
C LEU A 136 -16.90 -38.31 -37.92
N SER A 137 -16.61 -38.51 -39.21
CA SER A 137 -17.70 -38.50 -40.17
C SER A 137 -18.77 -39.48 -39.67
N ASN A 138 -19.95 -38.93 -39.40
CA ASN A 138 -21.24 -39.58 -39.22
C ASN A 138 -21.60 -40.37 -37.94
N SER A 139 -22.82 -40.02 -37.50
CA SER A 139 -23.84 -40.72 -36.72
C SER A 139 -23.65 -41.03 -35.23
N SER A 140 -24.61 -40.43 -34.49
CA SER A 140 -25.37 -40.94 -33.34
C SER A 140 -24.68 -41.16 -31.99
N SER A 141 -25.18 -40.37 -31.03
CA SER A 141 -25.39 -40.62 -29.60
C SER A 141 -24.89 -41.94 -29.02
N LEU A 142 -24.19 -41.86 -27.88
CA LEU A 142 -24.68 -42.38 -26.59
C LEU A 142 -23.73 -41.95 -25.46
N VAL A 143 -24.37 -41.68 -24.33
CA VAL A 143 -23.83 -41.33 -23.03
C VAL A 143 -22.78 -42.35 -22.55
N SER A 144 -21.61 -41.86 -22.11
CA SER A 144 -20.65 -42.67 -21.34
C SER A 144 -20.34 -41.91 -20.06
N GLU A 145 -21.02 -42.32 -19.00
CA GLU A 145 -20.55 -42.10 -17.64
C GLU A 145 -19.25 -42.87 -17.48
N SER A 146 -18.20 -42.18 -17.05
CA SER A 146 -16.92 -42.78 -16.71
C SER A 146 -16.46 -42.07 -15.45
N ASP A 147 -16.94 -42.65 -14.35
CA ASP A 147 -16.40 -42.59 -13.02
C ASP A 147 -14.95 -43.10 -13.07
N GLU A 148 -13.99 -42.25 -12.72
CA GLU A 148 -12.59 -42.66 -12.51
C GLU A 148 -11.93 -41.64 -11.56
N SER A 149 -12.10 -41.95 -10.27
CA SER A 149 -11.13 -41.84 -9.18
C SER A 149 -10.30 -40.55 -9.14
N ASP A 150 -10.84 -39.58 -8.40
CA ASP A 150 -10.12 -38.42 -7.90
C ASP A 150 -9.26 -38.87 -6.70
N GLU A 151 -7.99 -39.17 -6.93
CA GLU A 151 -7.02 -39.30 -5.84
C GLU A 151 -6.75 -37.90 -5.27
N GLU A 152 -7.46 -37.59 -4.18
CA GLU A 152 -7.16 -36.49 -3.28
C GLU A 152 -5.79 -36.76 -2.63
N ILE A 153 -4.77 -36.04 -3.10
CA ILE A 153 -3.52 -35.88 -2.35
C ILE A 153 -3.73 -34.69 -1.44
N GLU A 154 -4.14 -34.97 -0.20
CA GLU A 154 -4.05 -34.05 0.92
C GLU A 154 -2.57 -33.78 1.22
N GLU A 155 -2.07 -32.64 0.71
CA GLU A 155 -0.83 -32.06 1.25
C GLU A 155 -1.21 -31.28 2.52
N GLU A 156 -1.01 -31.93 3.66
CA GLU A 156 -1.01 -31.38 5.02
C GLU A 156 -0.41 -29.96 5.05
N GLU A 157 -1.25 -28.97 5.32
CA GLU A 157 -0.86 -27.59 5.57
C GLU A 157 -0.50 -27.46 7.05
N SER A 158 0.81 -27.56 7.35
CA SER A 158 1.33 -27.26 8.69
C SER A 158 1.05 -25.79 9.02
N GLY A 159 0.01 -25.56 9.82
CA GLY A 159 -0.38 -24.24 10.31
C GLY A 159 0.74 -23.57 11.10
N ASP A 160 1.19 -22.44 10.57
CA ASP A 160 2.13 -21.50 11.15
C ASP A 160 1.53 -20.88 12.43
N LYS A 161 1.91 -21.39 13.60
CA LYS A 161 1.48 -20.92 14.92
C LYS A 161 2.50 -19.94 15.53
N GLU A 162 2.95 -18.93 14.79
CA GLU A 162 3.95 -17.98 15.33
C GLU A 162 3.46 -16.54 15.55
N ASP A 163 2.24 -16.16 15.14
CA ASP A 163 1.80 -14.76 15.25
C ASP A 163 1.20 -14.35 16.62
N GLU A 164 0.97 -15.25 17.58
CA GLU A 164 0.43 -14.86 18.91
C GLU A 164 1.47 -14.34 19.92
N THR A 165 2.78 -14.49 19.66
CA THR A 165 3.80 -14.15 20.66
C THR A 165 4.21 -12.67 20.69
N ILE A 166 3.81 -11.86 19.71
CA ILE A 166 4.22 -10.45 19.62
C ILE A 166 3.24 -9.52 20.35
N SER A 167 1.97 -9.91 20.52
CA SER A 167 0.96 -9.07 21.18
C SER A 167 1.09 -9.00 22.72
N SER A 168 1.80 -9.93 23.36
CA SER A 168 1.90 -10.01 24.83
C SER A 168 3.09 -9.24 25.45
N LYS A 169 3.93 -8.60 24.64
CA LYS A 169 5.09 -7.80 25.10
C LYS A 169 4.87 -6.28 25.10
N LEU A 170 3.64 -5.82 24.87
CA LEU A 170 3.31 -4.39 24.82
C LEU A 170 2.12 -3.98 25.72
N SER A 171 1.88 -4.69 26.82
CA SER A 171 1.04 -4.22 27.94
C SER A 171 1.85 -4.02 29.21
#